data_AF-A0A7C5SR70-F1
#
_entry.id   AF-A0A7C5SR70-F1
#
_cell.length_a   1.000
_cell.length_b   1.000
_cell.length_c   1.000
_cell.angle_alpha   90.00
_cell.angle_beta   90.00
_cell.angle_gamma   90.00
#
_symmetry.space_group_name_H-M   'P 1'
#
loop_
_entity.id
_entity.type
_entity.pdbx_description
1 polymer ?
#
loop_
_entity_poly.entity_id
_entity_poly.type
_entity_poly.pdbx_seq_one_letter_code
_entity_poly.pdbx_strand_id
1 'polypeptide(L)'
;MADVETDRSVLSFVRGILPFARPYLWKYTVGLSFGLLVQFGVILGPYFIRRAIDAIGSGDGGYVYWAAGLIGLWAVIAVLSWAQRRLSVVASREIEYEIRRALFHKLIHLDFYFHARERVGDLMNKLNTDLNAVREFLGPGLNMGWRIAWFLLMAAVAMFLVNATLAAWMLVAVP
;
A
#
# COMPACT_ATOMS: atom_id res chain seq x y z
N MET A 1 11.06 -18.66 -22.60
CA MET A 1 9.79 -19.40 -22.75
C MET A 1 9.02 -19.52 -21.43
N ALA A 2 9.68 -19.58 -20.27
CA ALA A 2 9.01 -19.59 -18.95
C ALA A 2 8.28 -18.26 -18.59
N ASP A 3 8.79 -17.10 -19.01
CA ASP A 3 8.20 -15.79 -18.63
C ASP A 3 6.84 -15.47 -19.25
N VAL A 4 6.51 -16.07 -20.40
CA VAL A 4 5.22 -15.83 -21.09
C VAL A 4 4.09 -16.64 -20.45
N GLU A 5 4.42 -17.72 -19.75
CA GLU A 5 3.46 -18.59 -19.06
C GLU A 5 3.05 -18.03 -17.70
N THR A 6 3.98 -17.40 -16.98
CA THR A 6 3.72 -16.66 -15.73
C THR A 6 2.79 -15.46 -15.94
N ASP A 7 2.98 -14.69 -17.02
CA ASP A 7 2.22 -13.47 -17.25
C ASP A 7 0.72 -13.75 -17.55
N ARG A 8 0.42 -14.82 -18.29
CA ARG A 8 -0.98 -15.28 -18.50
C ARG A 8 -1.63 -15.78 -17.21
N SER A 9 -0.86 -16.41 -16.33
CA SER A 9 -1.33 -16.91 -15.04
C SER A 9 -1.77 -15.76 -14.13
N VAL A 10 -0.92 -14.75 -13.95
CA VAL A 10 -1.21 -13.59 -13.07
C VAL A 10 -2.42 -12.81 -13.57
N LEU A 11 -2.51 -12.54 -14.88
CA LEU A 11 -3.65 -11.82 -15.45
C LEU A 11 -4.96 -12.58 -15.28
N SER A 12 -4.94 -13.90 -15.42
CA SER A 12 -6.12 -14.74 -15.20
C SER A 12 -6.57 -14.73 -13.74
N PHE A 13 -5.62 -14.75 -12.80
CA PHE A 13 -5.87 -14.66 -11.36
C PHE A 13 -6.46 -13.30 -10.96
N VAL A 14 -5.85 -12.21 -11.42
CA VAL A 14 -6.33 -10.84 -11.19
C VAL A 14 -7.74 -10.67 -11.75
N ARG A 15 -7.99 -11.14 -12.98
CA ARG A 15 -9.32 -11.09 -13.61
C ARG A 15 -10.37 -11.90 -12.84
N GLY A 16 -9.96 -13.00 -12.20
CA GLY A 16 -10.83 -13.81 -11.34
C GLY A 16 -11.21 -13.13 -10.02
N ILE A 17 -10.30 -12.35 -9.42
CA ILE A 17 -10.54 -11.63 -8.15
C ILE A 17 -11.22 -10.27 -8.39
N LEU A 18 -11.01 -9.67 -9.56
CA LEU A 18 -11.56 -8.36 -9.93
C LEU A 18 -13.06 -8.16 -9.59
N PRO A 19 -13.99 -9.09 -9.87
CA PRO A 19 -15.40 -8.90 -9.53
C PRO A 19 -15.62 -8.78 -8.01
N PHE A 20 -14.85 -9.49 -7.19
CA PHE A 20 -14.91 -9.41 -5.73
C PHE A 20 -14.25 -8.12 -5.19
N ALA A 21 -13.22 -7.63 -5.87
CA ALA A 21 -12.49 -6.42 -5.47
C ALA A 21 -13.18 -5.11 -5.91
N ARG A 22 -13.92 -5.12 -7.03
CA ARG A 22 -14.52 -3.93 -7.65
C ARG A 22 -15.32 -3.03 -6.70
N PRO A 23 -16.19 -3.56 -5.80
CA PRO A 23 -16.95 -2.73 -4.86
C PRO A 23 -16.08 -1.98 -3.84
N TYR A 24 -14.85 -2.43 -3.61
CA TYR A 24 -13.95 -1.92 -2.59
C TYR A 24 -12.79 -1.10 -3.18
N LEU A 25 -12.71 -0.95 -4.51
CA LEU A 25 -11.68 -0.15 -5.17
C LEU A 25 -11.68 1.31 -4.71
N TRP A 26 -12.86 1.86 -4.37
CA TRP A 26 -12.94 3.21 -3.84
C TRP A 26 -12.12 3.38 -2.55
N LYS A 27 -12.11 2.37 -1.65
CA LYS A 27 -11.34 2.39 -0.40
C LYS A 27 -9.84 2.45 -0.67
N TYR A 28 -9.38 1.73 -1.69
CA TYR A 28 -7.99 1.81 -2.15
C TYR A 28 -7.69 3.18 -2.75
N THR A 29 -8.52 3.71 -3.65
CA THR A 29 -8.26 5.04 -4.24
C THR A 29 -8.23 6.16 -3.20
N VAL A 30 -9.15 6.16 -2.24
CA VAL A 30 -9.15 7.12 -1.12
C VAL A 30 -7.94 6.90 -0.22
N GLY A 31 -7.61 5.65 0.13
CA GLY A 31 -6.42 5.34 0.92
C GLY A 31 -5.13 5.81 0.25
N LEU A 32 -4.99 5.56 -1.06
CA LEU A 32 -3.84 6.00 -1.85
C LEU A 32 -3.73 7.53 -1.86
N SER A 33 -4.86 8.25 -1.99
CA SER A 33 -4.87 9.71 -1.93
C SER A 33 -4.39 10.25 -0.58
N PHE A 34 -4.80 9.64 0.54
CA PHE A 34 -4.27 9.97 1.86
C PHE A 34 -2.77 9.67 1.96
N GLY A 35 -2.30 8.57 1.36
CA GLY A 35 -0.88 8.27 1.26
C GLY A 35 -0.08 9.36 0.54
N LEU A 36 -0.62 9.94 -0.54
CA LEU A 36 0.02 11.08 -1.20
C LEU A 36 0.11 12.28 -0.28
N LEU A 37 -0.99 12.64 0.39
CA LEU A 37 -1.03 13.77 1.32
C LEU A 37 -0.02 13.60 2.47
N VAL A 38 0.14 12.37 2.98
CA VAL A 38 1.18 12.03 3.95
C VAL A 38 2.57 12.33 3.39
N GLN A 39 2.87 11.88 2.17
CA GLN A 39 4.18 12.11 1.55
C GLN A 39 4.47 13.61 1.37
N PHE A 40 3.48 14.39 0.93
CA PHE A 40 3.63 15.85 0.85
C PHE A 40 3.84 16.49 2.23
N GLY A 41 3.11 16.04 3.26
CA GLY A 41 3.27 16.53 4.63
C GLY A 41 4.67 16.27 5.19
N VAL A 42 5.26 15.11 4.91
CA VAL A 42 6.61 14.76 5.36
C VAL A 42 7.67 15.70 4.78
N ILE A 43 7.51 16.12 3.51
CA ILE A 43 8.42 17.08 2.84
C ILE A 43 8.38 18.46 3.52
N LEU A 44 7.26 18.85 4.12
CA LEU A 44 7.13 20.10 4.87
C LEU A 44 7.83 20.04 6.24
N GLY A 45 8.08 18.85 6.79
CA GLY A 45 8.71 18.68 8.10
C GLY A 45 10.04 19.42 8.25
N PRO A 46 11.04 19.21 7.37
CA PRO A 46 12.32 19.93 7.40
C PRO A 46 12.17 21.46 7.31
N TYR A 47 11.15 21.97 6.61
CA TYR A 47 10.90 23.41 6.51
C TYR A 47 10.48 24.01 7.86
N PHE A 48 9.59 23.33 8.61
CA PHE A 48 9.21 23.75 9.96
C PHE A 48 10.39 23.70 10.93
N ILE A 49 11.23 22.67 10.83
CA ILE A 49 12.46 22.54 11.64
C ILE A 49 13.39 23.71 11.35
N ARG A 50 13.65 24.02 10.08
CA ARG A 50 14.50 25.16 9.69
C ARG A 50 13.99 26.48 10.28
N ARG A 51 12.69 26.78 10.11
CA ARG A 51 12.07 28.01 10.65
C ARG A 51 12.13 28.09 12.17
N ALA A 52 11.97 26.96 12.86
CA ALA A 52 12.08 26.91 14.32
C ALA A 52 13.52 27.22 14.77
N ILE A 53 14.54 26.66 14.10
CA ILE A 53 15.95 26.93 14.39
C ILE A 53 16.30 28.40 14.11
N ASP A 54 15.86 28.94 12.97
CA ASP A 54 16.12 30.34 12.60
C ASP A 54 15.53 31.32 13.63
N ALA A 55 14.32 31.06 14.15
CA ALA A 55 13.67 31.88 15.18
C ALA A 55 14.39 31.82 16.53
N ILE A 56 14.96 30.67 16.90
CA ILE A 56 15.81 30.55 18.09
C ILE A 56 17.08 31.38 17.92
N GLY A 57 17.70 31.29 16.74
CA GLY A 57 18.93 32.02 16.41
C GLY A 57 18.77 33.54 16.40
N SER A 58 17.59 34.05 16.03
CA SER A 58 17.28 35.48 16.07
C SER A 58 16.88 35.99 17.48
N GLY A 59 16.80 35.11 18.49
CA GLY A 59 16.31 35.46 19.82
C GLY A 59 14.82 35.82 19.86
N ASP A 60 14.07 35.43 18.82
CA ASP A 60 12.66 35.77 18.68
C ASP A 60 11.81 34.68 19.34
N GLY A 61 10.84 35.07 20.18
CA GLY A 61 9.93 34.14 20.87
C GLY A 61 9.04 33.34 19.91
N GLY A 62 9.06 33.67 18.62
CA GLY A 62 8.33 33.03 17.55
C GLY A 62 8.61 31.52 17.35
N TYR A 63 9.69 30.98 17.92
CA TYR A 63 10.04 29.56 17.80
C TYR A 63 8.94 28.62 18.34
N VAL A 64 8.18 29.06 19.35
CA VAL A 64 7.10 28.26 19.96
C VAL A 64 5.99 27.97 18.95
N TYR A 65 5.64 28.94 18.09
CA TYR A 65 4.62 28.76 17.05
C TYR A 65 5.08 27.77 15.97
N TRP A 66 6.35 27.82 15.56
CA TRP A 66 6.91 26.88 14.59
C TRP A 66 7.01 25.46 15.16
N ALA A 67 7.40 25.33 16.44
CA ALA A 67 7.43 24.04 17.13
C ALA A 67 6.02 23.45 17.31
N ALA A 68 5.05 24.27 17.72
CA ALA A 68 3.65 23.85 17.80
C ALA A 68 3.08 23.46 16.43
N GLY A 69 3.41 24.21 15.38
CA GLY A 69 3.06 23.90 13.99
C GLY A 69 3.65 22.58 13.51
N LEU A 70 4.89 22.26 13.89
CA LEU A 70 5.52 20.98 13.60
C LEU A 70 4.78 19.81 14.27
N ILE A 71 4.41 19.95 15.54
CA ILE A 71 3.62 18.94 16.26
C ILE A 71 2.25 18.77 15.59
N GLY A 72 1.58 19.86 15.25
CA GLY A 72 0.31 19.84 14.53
C GLY A 72 0.40 19.14 13.17
N LEU A 73 1.45 19.42 12.40
CA LEU A 73 1.74 18.76 11.13
C LEU A 73 1.89 17.25 11.31
N TRP A 74 2.70 16.81 12.28
CA TRP A 74 2.89 15.38 12.56
C TRP A 74 1.62 14.70 13.07
N ALA A 75 0.79 15.39 13.86
CA ALA A 75 -0.50 14.88 14.28
C ALA A 75 -1.43 14.63 13.09
N VAL A 76 -1.51 15.58 12.14
CA VAL A 76 -2.29 15.41 10.89
C VAL A 76 -1.75 14.25 10.06
N ILE A 77 -0.42 14.16 9.89
CA ILE A 77 0.23 13.05 9.18
C ILE A 77 -0.12 11.71 9.83
N ALA A 78 -0.12 11.62 11.16
CA ALA A 78 -0.44 10.40 11.88
C ALA A 78 -1.90 9.96 11.64
N VAL A 79 -2.85 10.90 11.67
CA VAL A 79 -4.27 10.62 11.40
C VAL A 79 -4.47 10.14 9.96
N LEU A 80 -3.87 10.82 8.98
CA LEU A 80 -3.96 10.42 7.57
C LEU A 80 -3.33 9.04 7.33
N SER A 81 -2.17 8.79 7.93
CA SER A 81 -1.47 7.50 7.82
C SER A 81 -2.30 6.37 8.44
N TRP A 82 -2.94 6.63 9.58
CA TRP A 82 -3.86 5.68 10.21
C TRP A 82 -5.08 5.41 9.32
N ALA A 83 -5.69 6.46 8.76
CA ALA A 83 -6.86 6.33 7.90
C ALA A 83 -6.54 5.53 6.62
N GLN A 84 -5.42 5.84 5.96
CA GLN A 84 -4.92 5.07 4.81
C GLN A 84 -4.75 3.58 5.15
N ARG A 85 -4.06 3.29 6.25
CA ARG A 85 -3.83 1.91 6.70
C ARG A 85 -5.15 1.21 7.00
N ARG A 86 -6.06 1.88 7.70
CA ARG A 86 -7.37 1.34 8.06
C ARG A 86 -8.19 0.99 6.83
N LEU A 87 -8.26 1.89 5.84
CA LEU A 87 -8.98 1.65 4.58
C LEU A 87 -8.44 0.43 3.84
N SER A 88 -7.11 0.33 3.70
CA SER A 88 -6.46 -0.79 3.01
C SER A 88 -6.72 -2.13 3.71
N VAL A 89 -6.59 -2.16 5.04
CA VAL A 89 -6.82 -3.38 5.83
C VAL A 89 -8.29 -3.80 5.78
N VAL A 90 -9.23 -2.86 5.94
CA VAL A 90 -10.67 -3.17 5.88
C VAL A 90 -11.05 -3.69 4.50
N ALA A 91 -10.61 -3.03 3.42
CA ALA A 91 -10.88 -3.47 2.05
C ALA A 91 -10.34 -4.89 1.79
N SER A 92 -9.12 -5.20 2.23
CA SER A 92 -8.53 -6.52 2.07
C SER A 92 -9.34 -7.63 2.78
N ARG A 93 -9.88 -7.34 3.97
CA ARG A 93 -10.68 -8.29 4.75
C ARG A 93 -12.06 -8.53 4.15
N GLU A 94 -12.69 -7.49 3.62
CA GLU A 94 -14.00 -7.62 2.96
C GLU A 94 -13.88 -8.43 1.67
N ILE A 95 -12.82 -8.21 0.89
CA ILE A 95 -12.54 -9.03 -0.31
C ILE A 95 -12.28 -10.49 0.08
N GLU A 96 -11.46 -10.73 1.11
CA GLU A 96 -11.22 -12.09 1.63
C GLU A 96 -12.54 -12.78 2.04
N TYR A 97 -13.42 -12.05 2.73
CA TYR A 97 -14.71 -12.55 3.17
C TYR A 97 -15.60 -12.95 2.00
N GLU A 98 -15.73 -12.11 0.97
CA GLU A 98 -16.56 -12.40 -0.19
C GLU A 98 -16.05 -13.62 -0.98
N ILE A 99 -14.73 -13.73 -1.17
CA ILE A 99 -14.15 -14.90 -1.86
C ILE A 99 -14.37 -16.16 -1.01
N ARG A 100 -14.12 -16.11 0.29
CA ARG A 100 -14.37 -17.23 1.21
C ARG A 100 -15.82 -17.68 1.17
N ARG A 101 -16.75 -16.74 1.17
CA ARG A 101 -18.19 -17.00 1.10
C ARG A 101 -18.57 -17.70 -0.21
N ALA A 102 -18.08 -17.20 -1.35
CA ALA A 102 -18.36 -17.79 -2.65
C ALA A 102 -17.77 -19.19 -2.81
N LEU A 103 -16.53 -19.39 -2.34
CA LEU A 103 -15.87 -20.69 -2.36
C LEU A 103 -16.59 -21.69 -1.45
N PHE A 104 -16.93 -21.29 -0.22
CA PHE A 104 -17.66 -22.15 0.71
C PHE A 104 -19.01 -22.57 0.14
N HIS A 105 -19.75 -21.63 -0.45
CA HIS A 105 -21.02 -21.94 -1.13
C HIS A 105 -20.83 -22.96 -2.25
N LYS A 106 -19.77 -22.88 -3.05
CA LYS A 106 -19.48 -23.87 -4.09
C LYS A 106 -19.11 -25.24 -3.50
N LEU A 107 -18.34 -25.25 -2.41
CA LEU A 107 -17.87 -26.49 -1.76
C LEU A 107 -19.01 -27.34 -1.19
N ILE A 108 -20.04 -26.72 -0.63
CA ILE A 108 -21.18 -27.46 -0.06
C ILE A 108 -22.14 -28.05 -1.12
N HIS A 109 -22.07 -27.57 -2.36
CA HIS A 109 -22.90 -28.03 -3.48
C HIS A 109 -22.18 -29.02 -4.41
N LEU A 110 -20.94 -29.39 -4.08
CA LEU A 110 -20.18 -30.38 -4.84
C LEU A 110 -20.71 -31.80 -4.58
N ASP A 111 -20.52 -32.67 -5.57
CA ASP A 111 -21.02 -34.03 -5.53
C ASP A 111 -20.17 -34.94 -4.64
N PHE A 112 -20.76 -36.06 -4.22
CA PHE A 112 -20.10 -37.00 -3.33
C PHE A 112 -18.78 -37.55 -3.91
N TYR A 113 -18.68 -37.73 -5.24
CA TYR A 113 -17.45 -38.24 -5.85
C TYR A 113 -16.29 -37.24 -5.75
N PHE A 114 -16.55 -35.94 -5.71
CA PHE A 114 -15.54 -34.93 -5.45
C PHE A 114 -15.00 -35.05 -4.02
N HIS A 115 -15.91 -35.13 -3.04
CA HIS A 115 -15.56 -35.28 -1.62
C HIS A 115 -14.91 -36.63 -1.27
N ALA A 116 -15.15 -37.67 -2.06
CA ALA A 116 -14.50 -38.97 -1.89
C ALA A 116 -13.03 -38.98 -2.38
N ARG A 117 -12.66 -38.08 -3.31
CA ARG A 117 -11.29 -37.99 -3.84
C ARG A 117 -10.41 -37.00 -3.08
N GLU A 118 -10.98 -35.90 -2.61
CA GLU A 118 -10.25 -34.82 -1.95
C GLU A 118 -10.61 -34.72 -0.47
N ARG A 119 -9.60 -34.67 0.40
CA ARG A 119 -9.81 -34.47 1.83
C ARG A 119 -10.28 -33.05 2.10
N VAL A 120 -11.46 -32.90 2.70
CA VAL A 120 -12.04 -31.60 3.08
C VAL A 120 -11.08 -30.77 3.93
N GLY A 121 -10.30 -31.40 4.81
CA GLY A 121 -9.29 -30.73 5.63
C GLY A 121 -8.17 -30.08 4.80
N ASP A 122 -7.66 -30.79 3.79
CA ASP A 122 -6.59 -30.29 2.91
C ASP A 122 -7.11 -29.14 2.03
N LEU A 123 -8.34 -29.27 1.55
CA LEU A 123 -9.01 -28.24 0.76
C LEU A 123 -9.24 -26.96 1.58
N MET A 124 -9.67 -27.10 2.82
CA MET A 124 -9.89 -25.97 3.72
C MET A 124 -8.57 -25.32 4.13
N ASN A 125 -7.50 -26.09 4.30
CA ASN A 125 -6.18 -25.55 4.57
C ASN A 125 -5.66 -24.73 3.37
N LYS A 126 -5.69 -25.30 2.16
CA LYS A 126 -5.31 -24.59 0.92
C LYS A 126 -6.10 -23.29 0.75
N LEU A 127 -7.42 -23.34 0.92
CA LEU A 127 -8.29 -22.17 0.83
C LEU A 127 -7.88 -21.09 1.84
N ASN A 128 -7.58 -21.45 3.08
CA ASN A 128 -7.12 -20.48 4.08
C ASN A 128 -5.76 -19.88 3.75
N THR A 129 -4.79 -20.70 3.35
CA THR A 129 -3.44 -20.25 3.00
C THR A 129 -3.47 -19.33 1.78
N ASP A 130 -4.18 -19.70 0.72
CA ASP A 130 -4.27 -18.94 -0.52
C ASP A 130 -5.01 -17.61 -0.29
N LEU A 131 -6.12 -17.63 0.45
CA LEU A 131 -6.85 -16.40 0.81
C LEU A 131 -6.04 -15.47 1.69
N ASN A 132 -5.24 -16.02 2.61
CA ASN A 132 -4.34 -15.21 3.42
C ASN A 132 -3.26 -14.55 2.55
N ALA A 133 -2.70 -15.26 1.57
CA ALA A 133 -1.76 -14.69 0.60
C ALA A 133 -2.41 -13.58 -0.24
N VAL A 134 -3.66 -13.78 -0.69
CA VAL A 134 -4.45 -12.75 -1.40
C VAL A 134 -4.65 -11.51 -0.52
N ARG A 135 -5.01 -11.70 0.75
CA ARG A 135 -5.17 -10.60 1.70
C ARG A 135 -3.85 -9.86 1.91
N GLU A 136 -2.76 -10.58 2.08
CA GLU A 136 -1.44 -9.98 2.31
C GLU A 136 -1.00 -9.15 1.10
N PHE A 137 -1.28 -9.64 -0.10
CA PHE A 137 -1.05 -8.88 -1.33
C PHE A 137 -1.93 -7.62 -1.39
N LEU A 138 -3.24 -7.76 -1.19
CA LEU A 138 -4.20 -6.66 -1.32
C LEU A 138 -4.13 -5.62 -0.20
N GLY A 139 -3.77 -6.01 1.02
CA GLY A 139 -3.64 -5.12 2.17
C GLY A 139 -2.26 -4.45 2.22
N PRO A 140 -1.30 -5.04 2.94
CA PRO A 140 0.04 -4.46 3.10
C PRO A 140 0.87 -4.46 1.81
N GLY A 141 0.72 -5.46 0.94
CA GLY A 141 1.49 -5.57 -0.31
C GLY A 141 1.27 -4.39 -1.25
N LEU A 142 0.02 -4.07 -1.59
CA LEU A 142 -0.34 -2.91 -2.40
C LEU A 142 0.14 -1.60 -1.77
N ASN A 143 -0.04 -1.45 -0.45
CA ASN A 143 0.39 -0.26 0.26
C ASN A 143 1.92 -0.10 0.26
N MET A 144 2.66 -1.21 0.37
CA MET A 144 4.12 -1.21 0.32
C MET A 144 4.63 -0.88 -1.09
N GLY A 145 4.07 -1.50 -2.12
CA GLY A 145 4.40 -1.21 -3.51
C GLY A 145 4.17 0.25 -3.86
N TRP A 146 3.01 0.80 -3.47
CA TRP A 146 2.71 2.22 -3.63
C TRP A 146 3.75 3.11 -2.94
N ARG A 147 4.05 2.84 -1.65
CA ARG A 147 5.00 3.64 -0.87
C ARG A 147 6.39 3.63 -1.49
N ILE A 148 6.86 2.47 -1.94
CA ILE A 148 8.16 2.31 -2.60
C ILE A 148 8.17 3.06 -3.93
N ALA A 149 7.14 2.91 -4.77
CA ALA A 149 7.05 3.62 -6.04
C ALA A 149 7.14 5.14 -5.85
N TRP A 150 6.42 5.70 -4.87
CA TRP A 150 6.51 7.14 -4.58
C TRP A 150 7.84 7.57 -4.00
N PHE A 151 8.41 6.76 -3.10
CA PHE A 151 9.73 7.05 -2.56
C PHE A 151 10.78 7.11 -3.68
N LEU A 152 10.80 6.12 -4.58
CA LEU A 152 11.70 6.08 -5.72
C LEU A 152 11.48 7.27 -6.66
N LEU A 153 10.22 7.59 -6.97
CA LEU A 153 9.88 8.72 -7.83
C LEU A 153 10.35 10.05 -7.23
N MET A 154 10.08 10.30 -5.94
CA MET A 154 10.52 11.51 -5.26
C MET A 154 12.04 11.60 -5.13
N ALA A 155 12.70 10.49 -4.81
CA ALA A 155 14.15 10.42 -4.76
C ALA A 155 14.78 10.72 -6.12
N ALA A 156 14.26 10.12 -7.20
CA ALA A 156 14.72 10.40 -8.57
C ALA A 156 14.55 11.89 -8.91
N VAL A 157 13.37 12.45 -8.69
CA VAL A 157 13.11 13.89 -8.94
C VAL A 157 14.07 14.77 -8.15
N ALA A 158 14.26 14.50 -6.85
CA ALA A 158 15.20 15.26 -6.01
C ALA A 158 16.64 15.17 -6.53
N MET A 159 17.10 14.00 -6.99
CA MET A 159 18.42 13.83 -7.58
C MET A 159 18.61 14.63 -8.86
N PHE A 160 17.61 14.63 -9.77
CA PHE A 160 17.66 15.43 -11.00
C PHE A 160 17.63 16.94 -10.73
N LEU A 161 16.93 17.39 -9.68
CA LEU A 161 16.92 18.80 -9.26
C LEU A 161 18.26 19.26 -8.70
N VAL A 162 19.04 18.38 -8.05
CA VAL A 162 20.36 18.71 -7.50
C VAL A 162 21.43 18.66 -8.58
N ASN A 163 21.56 17.54 -9.30
CA ASN A 163 22.51 17.40 -10.41
C ASN A 163 22.12 16.26 -11.36
N ALA A 164 21.59 16.63 -12.53
CA ALA A 164 21.13 15.67 -13.54
C ALA A 164 22.23 14.74 -14.07
N THR A 165 23.46 15.21 -14.18
CA THR A 165 24.59 14.41 -14.71
C THR A 165 24.97 13.30 -13.73
N LEU A 166 25.09 13.63 -12.44
CA LEU A 166 25.41 12.66 -11.39
C LEU A 166 24.26 11.66 -11.19
N ALA A 167 23.01 12.12 -11.29
CA ALA A 167 21.83 11.27 -11.20
C ALA A 167 21.77 10.21 -12.31
N ALA A 168 22.10 10.59 -13.54
CA ALA A 168 22.16 9.66 -14.67
C ALA A 168 23.23 8.56 -14.45
N TRP A 169 24.41 8.93 -13.95
CA TRP A 169 25.45 7.95 -13.61
C TRP A 169 25.03 7.00 -12.49
N MET A 170 24.35 7.50 -11.45
CA MET A 170 23.83 6.68 -10.36
C MET A 170 22.75 5.69 -10.82
N LEU A 171 21.85 6.10 -11.73
CA LEU A 171 20.83 5.20 -12.31
C LEU A 171 21.43 4.07 -13.15
N VAL A 172 22.57 4.31 -13.79
CA VAL A 172 23.29 3.25 -14.52
C VAL A 172 24.05 2.32 -13.57
N ALA A 173 24.51 2.84 -12.41
CA ALA A 173 25.24 2.07 -11.42
C ALA A 173 24.35 1.18 -10.55
N VAL A 174 23.07 1.51 -10.38
CA VAL A 174 22.06 0.70 -9.70
C VAL A 174 21.32 -0.13 -10.76
N PRO A 175 21.66 -1.41 -10.97
CA PRO A 175 20.91 -2.29 -11.86
C PRO A 175 19.52 -2.63 -11.30
#